data_AF-A0AAW6XYC5-F1
#
_entry.id   AF-A0AAW6XYC5-F1
#
_cell.length_a   1.000
_cell.length_b   1.000
_cell.length_c   1.000
_cell.angle_alpha   90.00
_cell.angle_beta   90.00
_cell.angle_gamma   90.00
#
_symmetry.space_group_name_H-M   'P 1'
#
loop_
_entity.id
_entity.type
_entity.pdbx_description
1 polymer ?
#
loop_
_entity_poly.entity_id
_entity_poly.type
_entity_poly.pdbx_seq_one_letter_code
_entity_poly.pdbx_strand_id
1 'polypeptide(L)'
;DQYRSQRRGGKGVRGAHLRSDDVVEHFFTTTTHDWLLFFTNFGRVYRVKGYELPEGGRDAKGQHVANLLAFQPDEHISQVLQIKDYEQADYLVLATKRGLVKKTRLSE
;
A
#
# COMPACT_ATOMS: atom_id res chain seq x y z
N ASP A 1 -8.46 -6.20 -16.74
CA ASP A 1 -8.87 -5.45 -17.94
C ASP A 1 -9.04 -3.94 -17.81
N GLN A 2 -9.33 -3.35 -16.63
CA GLN A 2 -9.46 -1.87 -16.51
C GLN A 2 -8.13 -1.08 -16.58
N TYR A 3 -6.98 -1.72 -16.37
CA TYR A 3 -5.68 -1.04 -16.32
C TYR A 3 -4.92 -1.03 -17.65
N ARG A 4 -5.21 -1.96 -18.58
CA ARG A 4 -4.27 -2.30 -19.67
C ARG A 4 -4.84 -2.32 -21.08
N SER A 5 -5.71 -1.37 -21.46
CA SER A 5 -5.94 -1.15 -22.90
C SER A 5 -6.07 0.31 -23.29
N GLN A 6 -5.09 0.77 -24.08
CA GLN A 6 -5.36 1.61 -25.25
C GLN A 6 -4.33 1.26 -26.33
N ARG A 7 -4.83 0.70 -27.44
CA ARG A 7 -4.08 0.55 -28.70
C ARG A 7 -3.89 1.95 -29.32
N ARG A 8 -2.81 2.08 -30.09
CA ARG A 8 -2.32 3.28 -30.79
C ARG A 8 -3.44 4.22 -31.27
N GLY A 9 -3.44 5.45 -30.76
CA GLY A 9 -4.19 6.58 -31.31
C GLY A 9 -4.98 7.38 -30.27
N GLY A 10 -4.32 8.33 -29.60
CA GLY A 10 -4.99 9.29 -28.72
C GLY A 10 -4.10 9.76 -27.57
N LYS A 11 -3.87 11.08 -27.48
CA LYS A 11 -3.06 11.72 -26.43
C LYS A 11 -3.58 11.41 -25.02
N GLY A 12 -2.72 10.83 -24.19
CA GLY A 12 -2.72 11.00 -22.73
C GLY A 12 -3.75 10.19 -21.95
N VAL A 13 -3.29 9.13 -21.29
CA VAL A 13 -4.03 8.45 -20.23
C VAL A 13 -4.09 9.41 -19.03
N ARG A 14 -5.17 10.19 -18.88
CA ARG A 14 -5.42 10.99 -17.66
C ARG A 14 -5.65 10.05 -16.49
N GLY A 15 -4.68 9.93 -15.58
CA GLY A 15 -4.85 9.24 -14.31
C GLY A 15 -5.32 10.22 -13.25
N ALA A 16 -6.59 10.14 -12.86
CA ALA A 16 -7.23 10.89 -11.78
C ALA A 16 -7.27 12.43 -11.91
N HIS A 17 -8.41 13.03 -11.54
CA HIS A 17 -8.49 14.47 -11.28
C HIS A 17 -7.84 14.78 -9.92
N LEU A 18 -6.52 14.95 -9.91
CA LEU A 18 -5.80 15.48 -8.76
C LEU A 18 -6.16 16.98 -8.61
N ARG A 19 -6.76 17.37 -7.48
CA ARG A 19 -6.65 18.76 -7.03
C ARG A 19 -5.19 18.92 -6.59
N SER A 20 -4.49 19.88 -7.19
CA SER A 20 -3.12 20.42 -6.98
C SER A 20 -2.12 19.80 -5.98
N ASP A 21 -2.53 19.14 -4.90
CA ASP A 21 -1.66 18.82 -3.76
C ASP A 21 -1.67 17.34 -3.32
N ASP A 22 -2.47 16.46 -3.94
CA ASP A 22 -2.44 15.03 -3.62
C ASP A 22 -1.41 14.30 -4.50
N VAL A 23 -0.37 13.73 -3.88
CA VAL A 23 0.65 12.91 -4.56
C VAL A 23 0.43 11.44 -4.25
N VAL A 24 0.53 10.58 -5.27
CA VAL A 24 0.53 9.13 -5.06
C VAL A 24 1.89 8.70 -4.51
N GLU A 25 1.94 8.38 -3.22
CA GLU A 25 3.17 7.93 -2.55
C GLU A 25 3.47 6.43 -2.78
N HIS A 26 2.41 5.61 -2.85
CA HIS A 26 2.52 4.16 -3.07
C HIS A 26 1.62 3.71 -4.22
N PHE A 27 2.19 3.01 -5.19
CA PHE A 27 1.46 2.42 -6.32
C PHE A 27 1.96 1.01 -6.60
N PHE A 28 1.08 0.02 -6.52
CA PHE A 28 1.41 -1.38 -6.78
C PHE A 28 0.22 -2.13 -7.39
N THR A 29 0.51 -3.24 -8.06
CA THR A 29 -0.50 -4.20 -8.53
C THR A 29 -0.58 -5.34 -7.53
N THR A 30 -1.79 -5.72 -7.10
CA THR A 30 -2.03 -6.81 -6.15
C THR A 30 -3.27 -7.60 -6.57
N THR A 31 -3.49 -8.76 -5.98
CA THR A 31 -4.78 -9.46 -6.02
C THR A 31 -5.61 -9.15 -4.78
N THR A 32 -6.92 -9.42 -4.84
CA THR A 32 -7.85 -9.20 -3.72
C THR A 32 -7.57 -10.12 -2.52
N HIS A 33 -6.91 -11.27 -2.75
CA HIS A 33 -6.63 -12.26 -1.71
C HIS A 33 -5.23 -12.15 -1.12
N ASP A 34 -4.39 -11.28 -1.66
CA ASP A 34 -3.07 -11.01 -1.09
C ASP A 34 -3.20 -10.19 0.20
N TRP A 35 -2.18 -10.29 1.04
CA TRP A 35 -2.00 -9.45 2.22
C TRP A 35 -1.29 -8.16 1.84
N LEU A 36 -1.79 -7.05 2.41
CA LEU A 36 -1.13 -5.75 2.40
C LEU A 36 -0.69 -5.45 3.82
N LEU A 37 0.61 -5.28 4.01
CA LEU A 37 1.25 -4.94 5.27
C LEU A 37 1.62 -3.47 5.28
N PHE A 38 1.00 -2.70 6.17
CA PHE A 38 1.23 -1.27 6.37
C PHE A 38 2.14 -1.08 7.57
N PHE A 39 3.40 -0.72 7.31
CA PHE A 39 4.39 -0.40 8.34
C PHE A 39 4.30 1.08 8.67
N THR A 40 4.30 1.43 9.96
CA THR A 40 4.16 2.81 10.42
C THR A 40 5.43 3.34 11.08
N ASN A 41 5.52 4.66 11.19
CA ASN A 41 6.61 5.35 11.91
C ASN A 41 6.69 4.98 13.39
N PHE A 42 5.62 4.45 13.98
CA PHE A 42 5.59 3.96 15.37
C PHE A 42 6.11 2.52 15.51
N GLY A 43 6.54 1.90 14.41
CA GLY A 43 7.04 0.52 14.40
C GLY A 43 5.94 -0.52 14.51
N ARG A 44 4.69 -0.16 14.21
CA ARG A 44 3.56 -1.09 14.13
C ARG A 44 3.43 -1.60 12.70
N VAL A 45 2.87 -2.81 12.58
CA VAL A 45 2.46 -3.38 11.29
C VAL A 45 0.98 -3.71 11.36
N TYR A 46 0.22 -3.20 10.40
CA TYR A 46 -1.18 -3.52 10.20
C TYR A 46 -1.29 -4.39 8.95
N ARG A 47 -2.16 -5.40 8.99
CA ARG A 47 -2.40 -6.28 7.84
C ARG A 47 -3.86 -6.22 7.43
N VAL A 48 -4.08 -6.19 6.13
CA VAL A 48 -5.42 -6.20 5.54
C VAL A 48 -5.38 -7.01 4.25
N LYS A 49 -6.44 -7.79 3.99
CA LYS A 49 -6.63 -8.44 2.69
C LYS A 49 -7.08 -7.43 1.66
N GLY A 50 -6.64 -7.59 0.41
CA GLY A 50 -6.99 -6.67 -0.67
C GLY A 50 -8.50 -6.40 -0.81
N TYR A 51 -9.35 -7.40 -0.57
CA TYR A 51 -10.82 -7.26 -0.63
C TYR A 51 -11.43 -6.41 0.50
N GLU A 52 -10.71 -6.16 1.59
CA GLU A 52 -11.18 -5.32 2.70
C GLU A 52 -10.92 -3.83 2.40
N LEU A 53 -10.11 -3.52 1.39
CA LEU A 53 -9.95 -2.15 0.93
C LEU A 53 -11.18 -1.71 0.12
N PRO A 54 -11.65 -0.47 0.31
CA PRO A 54 -12.79 0.04 -0.44
C PRO A 54 -12.43 0.19 -1.92
N GLU A 55 -13.25 -0.40 -2.77
CA GLU A 55 -13.14 -0.23 -4.22
C GLU A 55 -13.56 1.20 -4.61
N GLY A 56 -12.66 1.90 -5.29
CA GLY A 56 -12.92 3.23 -5.83
C GLY A 56 -12.94 3.21 -7.35
N GLY A 57 -13.78 4.04 -7.97
CA GLY A 57 -13.63 4.36 -9.39
C GLY A 57 -12.25 4.97 -9.67
N ARG A 58 -11.77 4.89 -10.91
CA ARG A 58 -10.42 5.34 -11.32
C ARG A 58 -10.05 6.78 -10.93
N ASP A 59 -11.05 7.65 -10.82
CA ASP A 59 -10.89 9.05 -10.44
C ASP A 59 -11.30 9.34 -8.99
N ALA A 60 -11.68 8.31 -8.23
CA ALA A 60 -12.03 8.43 -6.82
C ALA A 60 -10.75 8.58 -5.98
N LYS A 61 -10.80 9.46 -4.98
CA LYS A 61 -9.69 9.65 -4.03
C LYS A 61 -9.44 8.45 -3.11
N GLY A 62 -10.37 7.49 -3.07
CA GLY A 62 -10.35 6.38 -2.13
C GLY A 62 -10.65 6.83 -0.69
N GLN A 63 -10.46 5.91 0.26
CA GLN A 63 -10.61 6.14 1.69
C GLN A 63 -9.25 6.42 2.32
N HIS A 64 -9.21 7.32 3.31
CA HIS A 64 -7.99 7.56 4.08
C HIS A 64 -7.61 6.32 4.89
N VAL A 65 -6.44 5.76 4.60
CA VAL A 65 -5.95 4.50 5.19
C VAL A 65 -5.83 4.54 6.71
N ALA A 66 -5.44 5.68 7.28
CA ALA A 66 -5.34 5.84 8.74
C ALA A 66 -6.70 5.62 9.45
N ASN A 67 -7.81 5.98 8.80
CA ASN A 67 -9.15 5.79 9.36
C ASN A 67 -9.57 4.31 9.29
N LEU A 68 -9.22 3.64 8.19
CA LEU A 68 -9.51 2.21 8.01
C LEU A 68 -8.76 1.35 9.04
N LEU A 69 -7.50 1.69 9.31
CA LEU A 69 -6.61 0.92 10.18
C LEU A 69 -6.59 1.42 11.63
N ALA A 70 -7.39 2.44 11.96
CA ALA A 70 -7.46 3.07 13.28
C ALA A 70 -6.06 3.43 13.83
N PHE A 71 -5.32 4.23 13.06
CA PHE A 71 -4.02 4.75 13.46
C PHE A 71 -4.12 5.65 14.69
N GLN A 72 -3.03 5.68 15.46
CA GLN A 72 -2.88 6.65 16.54
C GLN A 72 -2.65 8.07 15.99
N PRO A 73 -2.88 9.12 16.81
CA PRO A 73 -2.45 10.47 16.45
C PRO A 73 -0.96 10.48 16.07
N ASP A 74 -0.62 11.21 14.98
CA ASP A 74 0.72 11.33 14.41
C ASP A 74 1.35 10.04 13.84
N GLU A 75 0.60 8.94 13.82
CA GLU A 75 1.00 7.71 13.14
C GLU A 75 0.76 7.83 11.63
N HIS A 76 1.79 7.56 10.84
CA HIS A 76 1.75 7.58 9.38
C HIS A 76 2.46 6.36 8.81
N ILE A 77 2.10 6.00 7.58
CA ILE A 77 2.72 4.90 6.85
C ILE A 77 4.17 5.28 6.53
N SER A 78 5.08 4.36 6.78
CA SER A 78 6.48 4.43 6.33
C SER A 78 6.74 3.53 5.13
N GLN A 79 6.04 2.39 5.02
CA GLN A 79 6.16 1.47 3.90
C GLN A 79 4.92 0.59 3.76
N VAL A 80 4.58 0.21 2.53
CA VAL A 80 3.57 -0.82 2.24
C VAL A 80 4.23 -1.99 1.55
N LEU A 81 4.00 -3.20 2.06
CA LEU A 81 4.47 -4.44 1.44
C LEU A 81 3.28 -5.32 1.07
N GLN A 82 3.25 -5.79 -0.17
CA GLN A 82 2.31 -6.80 -0.62
C GLN A 82 2.96 -8.19 -0.54
N ILE A 83 2.27 -9.13 0.10
CA ILE A 83 2.67 -10.54 0.12
C ILE A 83 1.48 -11.43 -0.21
N LYS A 84 1.70 -12.50 -0.96
CA LYS A 84 0.68 -13.52 -1.21
C LYS A 84 0.36 -14.28 0.08
N ASP A 85 1.41 -14.71 0.75
CA ASP A 85 1.41 -15.46 2.01
C ASP A 85 2.71 -15.16 2.77
N TYR A 86 2.81 -15.69 3.99
CA TYR A 86 3.97 -15.47 4.86
C TYR A 86 5.16 -16.39 4.54
N GLU A 87 5.05 -17.23 3.51
CA GLU A 87 6.13 -18.08 3.01
C GLU A 87 6.87 -17.46 1.81
N GLN A 88 6.38 -16.33 1.29
CA GLN A 88 6.97 -15.62 0.15
C GLN A 88 8.45 -15.26 0.32
N ALA A 89 8.93 -15.12 1.57
CA ALA A 89 10.33 -14.91 1.88
C ALA A 89 10.65 -15.47 3.27
N ASP A 90 11.92 -15.81 3.52
CA ASP A 90 12.34 -16.35 4.82
C ASP A 90 12.25 -15.32 5.94
N TYR A 91 12.57 -14.05 5.64
CA TYR A 91 12.75 -13.00 6.62
C TYR A 91 12.19 -11.66 6.18
N LEU A 92 11.69 -10.91 7.15
CA LEU A 92 11.44 -9.48 7.07
C LEU A 92 12.59 -8.73 7.76
N VAL A 93 13.17 -7.75 7.07
CA VAL A 93 14.21 -6.87 7.62
C VAL A 93 13.65 -5.46 7.78
N LEU A 94 13.73 -4.93 8.99
CA LEU A 94 13.33 -3.58 9.36
C LEU A 94 14.57 -2.75 9.67
N ALA A 95 14.60 -1.50 9.21
CA ALA A 95 15.65 -0.55 9.53
C ALA A 95 15.03 0.73 10.12
N THR A 96 15.69 1.31 11.12
CA THR A 96 15.25 2.54 11.77
C THR A 96 16.16 3.71 11.43
N LYS A 97 15.65 4.94 11.54
CA LYS A 97 16.43 6.18 11.33
C LYS A 97 17.67 6.28 12.23
N ARG A 98 17.68 5.62 13.40
CA ARG A 98 18.82 5.59 14.33
C ARG A 98 19.85 4.50 14.02
N GLY A 99 19.70 3.80 12.90
CA GLY A 99 20.65 2.77 12.46
C GLY A 99 20.43 1.39 13.09
N LEU A 100 19.37 1.19 13.87
CA LEU A 100 19.01 -0.14 14.36
C LEU A 100 18.36 -0.95 13.23
N VAL A 101 18.76 -2.21 13.10
CA VAL A 101 18.20 -3.18 12.16
C VAL A 101 17.65 -4.37 12.93
N LYS A 102 16.44 -4.82 12.57
CA LYS A 102 15.81 -6.02 13.11
C LYS A 102 15.47 -6.97 11.97
N LYS A 103 15.86 -8.23 12.10
CA LYS A 103 15.46 -9.31 11.19
C LYS A 103 14.55 -10.28 11.94
N THR A 104 13.37 -10.53 11.40
CA THR A 104 12.37 -11.47 11.94
C THR A 104 12.02 -12.47 10.86
N ARG A 105 11.64 -13.71 11.21
CA ARG A 105 11.07 -14.62 10.20
C ARG A 105 9.78 -14.03 9.67
N LEU A 106 9.52 -14.13 8.38
CA LEU A 106 8.24 -13.64 7.84
C LEU A 106 7.06 -14.49 8.32
N SER A 107 7.29 -15.79 8.49
CA SER A 107 6.31 -16.77 8.96
C SER A 107 5.89 -16.65 10.43
N GLU A 108 6.50 -15.73 11.19
CA GLU A 108 6.26 -15.54 12.62
C GLU A 108 5.02 -14.68 12.90
#